data_AF-A0A183HKE8-F1
#
_entry.id   AF-A0A183HKE8-F1
#
_cell.length_a   1.000
_cell.length_b   1.000
_cell.length_c   1.000
_cell.angle_alpha   90.00
_cell.angle_beta   90.00
_cell.angle_gamma   90.00
#
_symmetry.space_group_name_H-M   'P 1'
#
loop_
_entity.id
_entity.type
_entity.pdbx_description
1 polymer ?
#
loop_
_entity_poly.entity_id
_entity_poly.type
_entity_poly.pdbx_seq_one_letter_code
_entity_poly.pdbx_strand_id
1 'polypeptide(L)' 'MPTSEKAHHSLDYLEYNERFEFLNVFSMEIELENSLRKGLPYPILKVIEYLSVDRAGFIWGRQYRLAGHYTIYLLWYD' A
#
# COMPACT_ATOMS: atom_id res chain seq x y z
N MET A 1 37.68 7.66 -21.01
CA MET A 1 36.72 7.03 -20.07
C MET A 1 36.10 8.15 -19.25
N PRO A 2 34.88 8.63 -19.56
CA PRO A 2 34.26 9.64 -18.74
C PRO A 2 33.78 9.00 -17.43
N THR A 3 34.04 9.73 -16.36
CA THR A 3 33.90 9.39 -14.95
C THR A 3 32.45 9.28 -14.49
N SER A 4 32.28 8.40 -13.51
CA SER A 4 31.04 8.03 -12.82
C SER A 4 30.47 9.18 -11.97
N GLU A 5 29.81 10.17 -12.60
CA GLU A 5 29.19 11.29 -11.87
C GLU A 5 27.70 11.53 -12.20
N LYS A 6 27.05 10.71 -13.04
CA LYS A 6 25.69 10.99 -13.55
C LYS A 6 24.53 10.19 -12.93
N ALA A 7 24.65 9.63 -11.73
CA ALA A 7 23.64 8.71 -11.20
C ALA A 7 22.86 9.21 -9.97
N HIS A 8 22.97 10.49 -9.58
CA HIS A 8 22.31 11.02 -8.38
C HIS A 8 21.14 12.00 -8.65
N HIS A 9 20.65 12.10 -9.89
CA HIS A 9 19.53 13.01 -10.25
C HIS A 9 18.20 12.29 -10.55
N SER A 10 18.09 10.98 -10.28
CA SER A 10 16.98 10.16 -10.80
C SER A 10 15.71 10.13 -9.93
N LEU A 11 15.75 10.61 -8.68
CA LEU A 11 14.63 10.50 -7.73
C LEU A 11 14.12 11.84 -7.18
N ASP A 12 14.72 12.97 -7.59
CA ASP A 12 14.36 14.32 -7.08
C ASP A 12 12.90 14.73 -7.37
N TYR A 13 12.20 14.01 -8.25
CA TYR A 13 10.79 14.27 -8.62
C TYR A 13 9.83 13.16 -8.17
N LEU A 14 10.28 12.21 -7.34
CA LEU A 14 9.52 11.02 -6.99
C LEU A 14 8.59 11.25 -5.78
N GLU A 15 7.56 12.07 -5.95
CA GLU A 15 6.62 12.45 -4.88
C GLU A 15 5.34 11.59 -4.87
N TYR A 16 5.43 10.32 -4.48
CA TYR A 16 4.26 9.45 -4.34
C TYR A 16 3.68 9.49 -2.91
N ASN A 17 2.37 9.71 -2.80
CA ASN A 17 1.61 9.66 -1.54
C ASN A 17 0.24 9.00 -1.78
N GLU A 18 0.27 7.76 -2.23
CA GLU A 18 -0.95 6.99 -2.51
C GLU A 18 -1.67 6.61 -1.22
N ARG A 19 -3.01 6.63 -1.26
CA ARG A 19 -3.87 6.22 -0.15
C ARG A 19 -4.74 5.05 -0.60
N PHE A 20 -4.80 4.03 0.24
CA PHE A 20 -5.59 2.84 0.00
C PHE A 20 -6.55 2.61 1.17
N GLU A 21 -7.82 2.40 0.85
CA GLU A 21 -8.85 2.19 1.85
C GLU A 21 -9.17 0.70 2.04
N PHE A 22 -9.13 0.27 3.29
CA PHE A 22 -9.31 -1.14 3.66
C PHE A 22 -10.59 -1.36 4.46
N LEU A 23 -11.63 -0.56 4.27
CA LEU A 23 -12.82 -0.61 5.13
C LEU A 23 -13.65 -1.88 4.95
N ASN A 24 -13.64 -2.48 3.76
CA ASN A 24 -14.44 -3.67 3.45
C ASN A 24 -13.55 -4.90 3.15
N VAL A 25 -14.13 -6.10 3.20
CA VAL A 25 -13.42 -7.35 2.90
C VAL A 25 -12.85 -7.34 1.48
N PHE A 26 -13.66 -6.87 0.51
CA PHE A 26 -13.30 -6.81 -0.90
C PHE A 26 -12.52 -5.55 -1.30
N SER A 27 -12.43 -4.52 -0.43
CA SER A 27 -11.85 -3.24 -0.85
C SER A 27 -10.35 -3.36 -1.17
N MET A 28 -9.62 -4.25 -0.50
CA MET A 28 -8.19 -4.46 -0.78
C MET A 28 -7.90 -5.06 -2.16
N GLU A 29 -8.68 -6.04 -2.61
CA GLU A 29 -8.48 -6.64 -3.94
C GLU A 29 -8.82 -5.64 -5.04
N ILE A 30 -9.89 -4.86 -4.84
CA ILE A 30 -10.32 -3.80 -5.77
C ILE A 30 -9.27 -2.69 -5.85
N GLU A 31 -8.72 -2.25 -4.70
CA GLU A 31 -7.66 -1.24 -4.67
C GLU A 31 -6.37 -1.74 -5.35
N LEU A 32 -6.02 -3.01 -5.19
CA LEU A 32 -4.90 -3.62 -5.91
C LEU A 32 -5.15 -3.61 -7.42
N GLU A 33 -6.33 -4.04 -7.86
CA GLU A 33 -6.69 -4.05 -9.28
C GLU A 33 -6.65 -2.63 -9.88
N ASN A 34 -7.21 -1.66 -9.17
CA ASN A 34 -7.19 -0.25 -9.58
C ASN A 34 -5.76 0.29 -9.67
N SER A 35 -4.90 -0.07 -8.72
CA SER A 35 -3.49 0.32 -8.68
C SER A 35 -2.68 -0.26 -9.84
N LEU A 36 -2.96 -1.52 -10.19
CA LEU A 36 -2.38 -2.18 -11.35
C LEU A 36 -2.83 -1.52 -12.66
N ARG A 37 -4.12 -1.20 -12.79
CA ARG A 37 -4.67 -0.48 -13.96
C ARG A 37 -4.10 0.93 -14.10
N LYS A 38 -3.85 1.62 -12.98
CA LYS A 38 -3.19 2.94 -12.95
C LYS A 38 -1.72 2.88 -13.35
N GLY A 39 -1.06 1.73 -13.22
CA GLY A 39 0.37 1.57 -13.53
C GLY A 39 1.28 2.20 -12.48
N LEU A 40 0.92 2.08 -11.19
CA LEU A 40 1.75 2.60 -10.10
C LEU A 40 3.15 1.94 -10.07
N PRO A 41 4.17 2.62 -9.51
CA PRO A 41 5.51 2.05 -9.36
C PRO A 41 5.49 0.71 -8.61
N TYR A 42 6.36 -0.19 -9.04
CA TYR A 42 6.48 -1.53 -8.47
C TYR A 42 6.56 -1.58 -6.93
N PRO A 43 7.33 -0.70 -6.24
CA PRO A 43 7.38 -0.73 -4.79
C PRO A 43 6.02 -0.51 -4.11
N ILE A 44 5.20 0.40 -4.64
CA ILE A 44 3.87 0.70 -4.08
C ILE A 44 2.93 -0.48 -4.33
N LEU A 45 2.93 -1.01 -5.55
CA LEU A 45 2.14 -2.20 -5.91
C LEU A 45 2.47 -3.39 -5.01
N LYS A 46 3.76 -3.59 -4.69
CA LYS A 46 4.20 -4.69 -3.84
C LYS A 46 3.67 -4.58 -2.42
N VAL A 47 3.64 -3.38 -1.85
CA VAL A 47 3.07 -3.16 -0.51
C VAL A 47 1.57 -3.50 -0.48
N ILE A 48 0.81 -3.06 -1.48
CA ILE A 48 -0.63 -3.35 -1.56
C ILE A 48 -0.86 -4.85 -1.75
N GLU A 49 -0.06 -5.52 -2.59
CA GLU A 49 -0.15 -6.96 -2.81
C GLU A 49 0.05 -7.73 -1.49
N TYR A 50 1.04 -7.36 -0.67
CA TYR A 50 1.24 -7.99 0.64
C TYR A 50 0.07 -7.76 1.60
N LEU A 51 -0.57 -6.59 1.54
CA LEU A 51 -1.73 -6.29 2.37
C LEU A 51 -2.99 -7.02 1.88
N SER A 52 -3.18 -7.16 0.56
CA SER A 52 -4.35 -7.81 -0.02
C SER A 52 -4.33 -9.34 0.08
N VAL A 53 -3.14 -9.94 0.19
CA VAL A 53 -3.00 -11.39 0.36
C VAL A 53 -3.55 -11.79 1.74
N ASP A 54 -4.34 -12.87 1.76
CA ASP A 54 -4.91 -13.48 2.98
C ASP A 54 -4.63 -15.00 3.03
N ARG A 55 -3.43 -15.39 2.59
CA ARG A 55 -2.99 -16.80 2.48
C ARG A 55 -1.53 -16.95 2.83
N ALA A 56 -1.13 -18.19 3.14
CA ALA A 56 0.25 -18.56 3.50
C ALA A 56 0.85 -17.77 4.69
N GLY A 57 0.02 -17.42 5.68
CA GLY A 57 0.47 -16.71 6.89
C GLY A 57 0.59 -15.19 6.74
N PHE A 58 0.41 -14.65 5.54
CA PHE A 58 0.28 -13.22 5.30
C PHE A 58 -1.19 -12.85 5.41
N ILE A 59 -1.61 -12.48 6.62
CA ILE A 59 -2.99 -12.06 6.95
C ILE A 59 -3.05 -10.59 7.40
N TRP A 60 -2.04 -9.80 7.02
CA TRP A 60 -1.83 -8.44 7.53
C TRP A 60 -3.03 -7.55 7.23
N GLY A 61 -3.55 -7.56 6.01
CA GLY A 61 -4.71 -6.75 5.69
C GLY A 61 -5.92 -7.06 6.56
N ARG A 62 -6.20 -8.34 6.83
CA ARG A 62 -7.28 -8.74 7.75
C ARG A 62 -7.06 -8.22 9.17
N GLN A 63 -5.84 -8.34 9.69
CA GLN A 63 -5.50 -7.90 11.05
C GLN A 63 -5.56 -6.37 11.19
N TYR A 64 -5.03 -5.62 10.21
CA TYR A 64 -5.11 -4.16 10.19
C TYR A 64 -6.56 -3.66 10.15
N ARG A 65 -7.44 -4.33 9.40
CA ARG A 65 -8.87 -4.00 9.38
C ARG A 65 -9.54 -4.19 10.73
N LEU A 66 -9.33 -5.35 11.36
CA LEU A 66 -9.92 -5.64 12.68
C LEU A 66 -9.41 -4.66 13.73
N ALA A 67 -8.10 -4.46 13.80
CA ALA A 67 -7.49 -3.52 14.73
C ALA A 67 -8.02 -2.10 14.52
N GLY A 68 -7.98 -1.59 13.29
CA GLY A 68 -8.46 -0.24 12.96
C GLY A 68 -9.94 -0.05 13.27
N HIS A 69 -10.79 -1.05 13.00
CA HIS A 69 -12.22 -1.01 13.30
C HIS A 69 -12.47 -0.85 14.80
N TYR A 70 -11.85 -1.68 15.64
CA TYR A 70 -11.99 -1.57 17.09
C TYR A 70 -11.38 -0.28 17.65
N THR A 71 -10.19 0.12 17.17
CA THR A 71 -9.54 1.36 17.61
C THR A 71 -10.38 2.59 17.29
N ILE A 72 -11.01 2.65 16.10
CA ILE A 72 -11.92 3.74 15.75
C ILE A 72 -13.10 3.78 16.72
N TYR A 73 -13.75 2.65 17.00
CA TYR A 73 -14.85 2.64 17.97
C TYR A 73 -14.42 3.10 19.35
N LEU A 74 -13.27 2.63 19.84
CA LEU A 74 -12.76 3.02 21.15
C LEU A 74 -12.46 4.52 21.22
N LEU A 75 -11.85 5.09 20.17
CA LEU A 75 -11.50 6.51 20.13
C LEU A 75 -12.73 7.43 20.01
N TRP A 76 -13.81 6.95 19.39
CA TRP A 76 -15.06 7.71 19.24
C TRP A 76 -15.98 7.62 20.46
N TYR A 77 -15.82 6.60 21.30
CA TYR A 77 -16.68 6.38 22.48
C TYR A 77 -15.99 6.72 23.82
N ASP A 78 -14.71 7.08 23.81
CA ASP A 78 -14.01 7.74 24.92
C ASP A 78 -14.49 9.20 25.08
#